data_AF-A0A6H1Z7T0-F1
#
_entry.id   AF-A0A6H1Z7T0-F1
#
_cell.length_a   1.000
_cell.length_b   1.000
_cell.length_c   1.000
_cell.angle_alpha   90.00
_cell.angle_beta   90.00
_cell.angle_gamma   90.00
#
_symmetry.space_group_name_H-M   'P 1'
#
loop_
_entity.id
_entity.type
_entity.pdbx_description
1 polymer ?
#
loop_
_entity_poly.entity_id
_entity_poly.type
_entity_poly.pdbx_seq_one_letter_code
_entity_poly.pdbx_strand_id
1 'polypeptide(L)'
;MPPKVEKIPESLKVSPLARLAPFFGKPRDVTDQPVPARRVCLHITGRATWNHAVKYKQHPLARIEDYFDEAGNPFAHYTIDPWGTIIQSAYETERPWAQGWGAYGGQAGLRKKLRSGSLKIPGWYAKYGGIASPLGLMAKPGDGVVDTPNDGAIAIENVQYGNQFLLTEAQYMAGHMLVLDIIGRHQMVPQIVGYSGAQLISLVRRNLQLFGHEEADPWGRGNQAGGWDPGALRKAPRFCWSCFISLNFGGCPHGAQTVNGRSMCRAVLPTPPKPDWLKKIEDKAFQQG
;
A
#
# COMPACT_ATOMS: atom_id res chain seq x y z
N MET A 1 -27.14 4.38 25.82
CA MET A 1 -26.21 3.28 26.16
C MET A 1 -24.83 3.64 25.62
N PRO A 2 -23.76 3.59 26.42
CA PRO A 2 -22.41 3.71 25.88
C PRO A 2 -22.13 2.53 24.93
N PRO A 3 -21.42 2.74 23.81
CA PRO A 3 -21.07 1.64 22.90
C PRO A 3 -20.25 0.60 23.67
N LYS A 4 -20.58 -0.69 23.48
CA LYS A 4 -19.74 -1.80 23.97
C LYS A 4 -18.35 -1.62 23.35
N VAL A 5 -17.34 -1.46 24.20
CA VAL A 5 -15.95 -1.47 23.77
C VAL A 5 -15.63 -2.92 23.45
N GLU A 6 -15.50 -3.24 22.17
CA GLU A 6 -15.01 -4.54 21.73
C GLU A 6 -13.55 -4.72 22.17
N LYS A 7 -13.26 -5.91 22.69
CA LYS A 7 -11.92 -6.32 23.10
C LYS A 7 -10.95 -6.19 21.91
N ILE A 8 -9.69 -5.85 22.17
CA ILE A 8 -8.62 -6.19 21.22
C ILE A 8 -8.67 -7.71 21.04
N PRO A 9 -8.75 -8.25 19.82
CA PRO A 9 -8.95 -9.68 19.63
C PRO A 9 -7.83 -10.46 20.32
N GLU A 10 -8.20 -11.43 21.16
CA GLU A 10 -7.28 -12.35 21.86
C GLU A 10 -6.44 -13.22 20.88
N SER A 11 -6.64 -13.08 19.56
CA SER A 11 -6.02 -13.90 18.53
C SER A 11 -4.82 -13.27 17.83
N LEU A 12 -3.99 -12.46 18.54
CA LEU A 12 -2.65 -12.04 18.09
C LEU A 12 -1.69 -13.24 18.00
N LYS A 13 -2.03 -14.24 17.19
CA LYS A 13 -1.13 -15.36 16.88
C LYS A 13 -0.16 -14.85 15.82
N VAL A 14 1.12 -14.81 16.16
CA VAL A 14 2.19 -14.48 15.21
C VAL A 14 2.06 -15.44 14.02
N SER A 15 1.85 -14.89 12.83
CA SER A 15 1.78 -15.67 11.59
C SER A 15 3.13 -16.38 11.39
N PRO A 16 3.18 -17.70 11.15
CA PRO A 16 4.42 -18.35 10.73
C PRO A 16 4.89 -17.84 9.35
N LEU A 17 4.03 -17.14 8.59
CA LEU A 17 4.32 -16.63 7.26
C LEU A 17 4.85 -15.18 7.26
N ALA A 18 4.59 -14.38 8.30
CA ALA A 18 5.07 -13.00 8.41
C ALA A 18 5.65 -12.75 9.80
N ARG A 19 7.00 -12.66 9.90
CA ARG A 19 7.70 -12.45 11.18
C ARG A 19 7.43 -11.08 11.81
N LEU A 20 7.01 -10.11 11.00
CA LEU A 20 6.80 -8.72 11.39
C LEU A 20 5.34 -8.36 11.67
N ALA A 21 4.39 -9.28 11.41
CA ALA A 21 2.96 -9.00 11.51
C ALA A 21 2.23 -10.14 12.22
N PRO A 22 1.58 -9.88 13.37
CA PRO A 22 0.64 -10.83 13.91
C PRO A 22 -0.55 -10.98 12.96
N PHE A 23 -1.09 -12.21 12.88
CA PHE A 23 -2.25 -12.52 12.08
C PHE A 23 -3.51 -12.16 12.85
N PHE A 24 -4.49 -11.56 12.18
CA PHE A 24 -5.84 -11.39 12.72
C PHE A 24 -6.86 -12.02 11.78
N GLY A 25 -7.71 -12.88 12.35
CA GLY A 25 -8.88 -13.43 11.66
C GLY A 25 -8.71 -14.85 11.10
N LYS A 26 -9.81 -15.36 10.51
CA LYS A 26 -9.77 -16.50 9.61
C LYS A 26 -9.50 -15.94 8.20
N PRO A 27 -8.41 -16.33 7.55
CA PRO A 27 -8.12 -15.94 6.18
C PRO A 27 -9.33 -16.20 5.29
N ARG A 28 -9.64 -15.26 4.41
CA ARG A 28 -10.73 -15.42 3.46
C ARG A 28 -10.24 -16.32 2.35
N ASP A 29 -10.70 -17.56 2.33
CA ASP A 29 -10.50 -18.43 1.16
C ASP A 29 -11.36 -17.94 -0.02
N VAL A 30 -10.89 -16.91 -0.71
CA VAL A 30 -11.58 -16.29 -1.86
C VAL A 30 -11.11 -16.83 -3.21
N THR A 31 -10.22 -17.83 -3.25
CA THR A 31 -9.75 -18.43 -4.52
C THR A 31 -9.32 -19.89 -4.39
N ASP A 32 -9.91 -20.78 -5.19
CA ASP A 32 -9.50 -22.19 -5.39
C ASP A 32 -8.10 -22.38 -6.04
N GLN A 33 -7.34 -21.30 -6.27
CA GLN A 33 -6.03 -21.32 -6.95
C GLN A 33 -5.06 -20.31 -6.31
N PRO A 34 -4.14 -20.73 -5.44
CA PRO A 34 -3.11 -19.85 -4.90
C PRO A 34 -2.22 -19.32 -6.03
N VAL A 35 -2.07 -18.00 -6.13
CA VAL A 35 -1.17 -17.36 -7.09
C VAL A 35 0.11 -16.98 -6.37
N PRO A 36 1.30 -17.36 -6.85
CA PRO A 36 2.55 -16.91 -6.25
C PRO A 36 2.62 -15.38 -6.18
N ALA A 37 2.94 -14.83 -5.01
CA ALA A 37 3.16 -13.41 -4.88
C ALA A 37 4.44 -13.01 -5.62
N ARG A 38 4.34 -11.96 -6.44
CA ARG A 38 5.43 -11.47 -7.30
C ARG A 38 5.61 -9.97 -7.22
N ARG A 39 4.64 -9.26 -6.64
CA ARG A 39 4.56 -7.80 -6.64
C ARG A 39 4.02 -7.29 -5.32
N VAL A 40 4.29 -6.03 -5.02
CA VAL A 40 3.70 -5.34 -3.89
C VAL A 40 3.04 -4.05 -4.34
N CYS A 41 1.76 -3.91 -4.00
CA CYS A 41 1.01 -2.69 -4.20
C CYS A 41 0.91 -1.92 -2.87
N LEU A 42 1.37 -0.67 -2.87
CA LEU A 42 1.25 0.23 -1.73
C LEU A 42 0.00 1.08 -1.87
N HIS A 43 -0.75 1.14 -0.78
CA HIS A 43 -1.98 1.89 -0.66
C HIS A 43 -1.94 2.87 0.50
N ILE A 44 -2.80 3.89 0.43
CA ILE A 44 -3.15 4.73 1.57
C ILE A 44 -4.67 4.75 1.67
N THR A 45 -5.20 4.39 2.83
CA THR A 45 -6.65 4.39 3.04
C THR A 45 -7.23 5.79 2.84
N GLY A 46 -8.50 5.86 2.46
CA GLY A 46 -9.22 7.13 2.55
C GLY A 46 -9.37 7.62 3.99
N ARG A 47 -9.69 8.92 4.16
CA ARG A 47 -9.99 9.53 5.47
C ARG A 47 -11.16 8.87 6.21
N ALA A 48 -12.05 8.19 5.50
CA ALA A 48 -13.25 7.57 6.06
C ALA A 48 -12.91 6.59 7.20
N THR A 49 -11.88 5.77 6.99
CA THR A 49 -11.42 4.80 8.00
C THR A 49 -11.04 5.48 9.30
N TRP A 50 -10.19 6.50 9.25
CA TRP A 50 -9.77 7.24 10.43
C TRP A 50 -10.93 7.99 11.10
N ASN A 51 -11.77 8.65 10.29
CA ASN A 51 -12.92 9.37 10.81
C ASN A 51 -13.90 8.44 11.52
N HIS A 52 -14.10 7.23 11.01
CA HIS A 52 -14.91 6.20 11.65
C HIS A 52 -14.24 5.70 12.93
N ALA A 53 -12.94 5.41 12.93
CA ALA A 53 -12.21 5.01 14.13
C ALA A 53 -12.37 6.04 15.27
N VAL A 54 -12.23 7.33 14.95
CA VAL A 54 -12.46 8.43 15.90
C VAL A 54 -13.92 8.49 16.35
N LYS A 55 -14.88 8.44 15.42
CA LYS A 55 -16.32 8.52 15.71
C LYS A 55 -16.78 7.39 16.64
N TYR A 56 -16.32 6.17 16.38
CA TYR A 56 -16.70 4.97 17.11
C TYR A 56 -15.77 4.66 18.29
N LYS A 57 -14.70 5.45 18.48
CA LYS A 57 -13.67 5.23 19.51
C LYS A 57 -13.11 3.80 19.44
N GLN A 58 -12.74 3.37 18.24
CA GLN A 58 -12.12 2.07 17.96
C GLN A 58 -10.69 2.28 17.47
N HIS A 59 -9.81 1.29 17.69
CA HIS A 59 -8.49 1.30 17.08
C HIS A 59 -8.63 1.35 15.54
N PRO A 60 -7.83 2.16 14.80
CA PRO A 60 -7.98 2.26 13.34
C PRO A 60 -7.80 0.93 12.61
N LEU A 61 -6.90 0.07 13.11
CA LEU A 61 -6.70 -1.28 12.58
C LEU A 61 -7.92 -2.17 12.76
N ALA A 62 -8.51 -2.22 13.95
CA ALA A 62 -9.74 -2.96 14.20
C ALA A 62 -10.88 -2.49 13.27
N ARG A 63 -10.99 -1.17 13.04
CA ARG A 63 -12.00 -0.64 12.12
C ARG A 63 -11.79 -1.07 10.67
N ILE A 64 -10.54 -1.24 10.23
CA ILE A 64 -10.22 -1.78 8.90
C ILE A 64 -10.56 -3.25 8.82
N GLU A 65 -10.24 -4.01 9.86
CA GLU A 65 -10.57 -5.43 9.93
C GLU A 65 -12.08 -5.65 9.84
N ASP A 66 -12.88 -4.92 10.63
CA ASP A 66 -14.35 -4.95 10.54
C ASP A 66 -14.83 -4.72 9.09
N TYR A 67 -14.22 -3.73 8.42
CA TYR A 67 -14.56 -3.39 7.04
C TYR A 67 -14.14 -4.49 6.06
N PHE A 68 -12.98 -5.10 6.24
CA PHE A 68 -12.51 -6.20 5.40
C PHE A 68 -13.32 -7.49 5.63
N ASP A 69 -13.87 -7.71 6.82
CA ASP A 69 -14.67 -8.89 7.17
C ASP A 69 -16.11 -8.84 6.62
N GLU A 70 -16.63 -7.67 6.29
CA GLU A 70 -17.93 -7.51 5.64
C GLU A 70 -17.95 -8.13 4.22
N ALA A 71 -18.94 -9.00 3.95
CA ALA A 71 -19.03 -9.73 2.69
C ALA A 71 -19.14 -8.78 1.49
N GLY A 72 -18.33 -9.03 0.46
CA GLY A 72 -18.30 -8.20 -0.75
C GLY A 72 -17.47 -6.92 -0.62
N ASN A 73 -16.83 -6.66 0.53
CA ASN A 73 -15.88 -5.56 0.65
C ASN A 73 -14.48 -5.94 0.11
N PRO A 74 -13.78 -4.96 -0.48
CA PRO A 74 -12.37 -5.11 -0.86
C PRO A 74 -11.50 -5.32 0.39
N PHE A 75 -10.39 -6.04 0.24
CA PHE A 75 -9.44 -6.30 1.32
C PHE A 75 -7.99 -6.22 0.83
N ALA A 76 -7.10 -5.94 1.77
CA ALA A 76 -5.65 -5.97 1.59
C ALA A 76 -5.02 -7.06 2.47
N HIS A 77 -3.76 -7.39 2.19
CA HIS A 77 -3.04 -8.41 2.97
C HIS A 77 -2.50 -7.87 4.27
N TYR A 78 -1.96 -6.65 4.21
CA TYR A 78 -1.34 -6.00 5.34
C TYR A 78 -1.92 -4.61 5.52
N THR A 79 -2.03 -4.20 6.78
CA THR A 79 -2.42 -2.84 7.13
C THR A 79 -1.42 -2.26 8.12
N ILE A 80 -1.04 -1.00 7.94
CA ILE A 80 -0.07 -0.28 8.77
C ILE A 80 -0.70 0.98 9.34
N ASP A 81 -0.81 1.06 10.66
CA ASP A 81 -1.37 2.22 11.34
C ASP A 81 -0.39 3.42 11.35
N PRO A 82 -0.82 4.62 11.81
CA PRO A 82 0.02 5.80 11.88
C PRO A 82 1.24 5.70 12.79
N TRP A 83 1.30 4.69 13.66
CA TRP A 83 2.37 4.43 14.61
C TRP A 83 3.27 3.28 14.19
N GLY A 84 3.08 2.73 12.99
CA GLY A 84 3.90 1.68 12.42
C GLY A 84 3.51 0.27 12.89
N THR A 85 2.38 0.11 13.57
CA THR A 85 1.84 -1.22 13.89
C THR A 85 1.38 -1.88 12.60
N ILE A 86 1.87 -3.09 12.33
CA ILE A 86 1.51 -3.89 11.16
C ILE A 86 0.56 -4.99 11.60
N ILE A 87 -0.52 -5.21 10.85
CA ILE A 87 -1.37 -6.40 10.95
C ILE A 87 -1.45 -7.11 9.60
N GLN A 88 -1.60 -8.43 9.64
CA GLN A 88 -1.93 -9.24 8.47
C GLN A 88 -3.42 -9.63 8.52
N SER A 89 -4.17 -9.25 7.49
CA SER A 89 -5.62 -9.48 7.37
C SER A 89 -5.97 -10.63 6.40
N ALA A 90 -5.04 -11.04 5.54
CA ALA A 90 -5.25 -12.12 4.56
C ALA A 90 -3.95 -12.88 4.26
N TYR A 91 -4.06 -14.11 3.77
CA TYR A 91 -2.88 -14.86 3.31
C TYR A 91 -2.35 -14.28 2.01
N GLU A 92 -1.03 -14.18 1.87
CA GLU A 92 -0.38 -13.65 0.65
C GLU A 92 -0.61 -14.48 -0.61
N THR A 93 -1.11 -15.71 -0.47
CA THR A 93 -1.54 -16.57 -1.58
C THR A 93 -2.93 -16.25 -2.08
N GLU A 94 -3.74 -15.55 -1.28
CA GLU A 94 -5.07 -15.10 -1.66
C GLU A 94 -4.95 -13.91 -2.62
N ARG A 95 -5.78 -13.88 -3.65
CA ARG A 95 -5.83 -12.71 -4.52
C ARG A 95 -6.52 -11.56 -3.77
N PRO A 96 -5.85 -10.41 -3.56
CA PRO A 96 -6.49 -9.29 -2.89
C PRO A 96 -7.58 -8.70 -3.78
N TRP A 97 -8.46 -7.92 -3.17
CA TRP A 97 -9.37 -7.06 -3.92
C TRP A 97 -9.10 -5.59 -3.63
N ALA A 98 -7.82 -5.16 -3.69
CA ALA A 98 -7.45 -3.78 -3.36
C ALA A 98 -7.07 -2.93 -4.58
N GLN A 99 -6.59 -3.53 -5.68
CA GLN A 99 -6.12 -2.84 -6.87
C GLN A 99 -6.77 -3.38 -8.15
N GLY A 100 -7.84 -2.74 -8.59
CA GLY A 100 -8.57 -3.13 -9.80
C GLY A 100 -8.35 -2.19 -10.97
N TRP A 101 -8.59 -2.67 -12.20
CA TRP A 101 -8.71 -1.81 -13.40
C TRP A 101 -9.99 -0.94 -13.40
N GLY A 102 -10.63 -0.75 -12.24
CA GLY A 102 -11.88 0.02 -12.08
C GLY A 102 -12.93 -0.29 -13.16
N ALA A 103 -13.40 0.76 -13.84
CA ALA A 103 -14.47 0.70 -14.84
C ALA A 103 -14.06 0.13 -16.22
N TYR A 104 -12.83 -0.40 -16.38
CA TYR A 104 -12.32 -0.83 -17.69
C TYR A 104 -12.56 -2.31 -18.01
N GLY A 105 -13.12 -3.10 -17.08
CA GLY A 105 -13.49 -4.50 -17.33
C GLY A 105 -12.29 -5.43 -17.57
N GLY A 106 -11.15 -5.13 -16.94
CA GLY A 106 -9.93 -5.94 -17.02
C GLY A 106 -9.01 -5.61 -18.21
N GLN A 107 -7.94 -6.41 -18.36
CA GLN A 107 -6.90 -6.19 -19.38
C GLN A 107 -7.46 -6.13 -20.81
N ALA A 108 -8.43 -6.98 -21.15
CA ALA A 108 -9.02 -7.01 -22.49
C ALA A 108 -9.77 -5.71 -22.83
N GLY A 109 -10.59 -5.22 -21.91
CA GLY A 109 -11.30 -3.94 -22.07
C GLY A 109 -10.34 -2.76 -22.15
N LEU A 110 -9.28 -2.78 -21.34
CA LEU A 110 -8.20 -1.81 -21.43
C LEU A 110 -7.51 -1.81 -22.80
N ARG A 111 -7.07 -2.97 -23.29
CA ARG A 111 -6.44 -3.11 -24.62
C ARG A 111 -7.36 -2.62 -25.74
N LYS A 112 -8.66 -2.89 -25.64
CA LYS A 112 -9.65 -2.40 -26.60
C LYS A 112 -9.68 -0.87 -26.62
N LYS A 113 -9.73 -0.21 -25.46
CA LYS A 113 -9.78 1.26 -25.39
C LYS A 113 -8.49 1.93 -25.84
N LEU A 114 -7.33 1.35 -25.54
CA LEU A 114 -6.03 1.83 -26.02
C LEU A 114 -5.93 1.72 -27.55
N ARG A 115 -6.26 0.56 -28.13
CA ARG A 115 -6.24 0.35 -29.58
C ARG A 115 -7.20 1.26 -30.34
N SER A 116 -8.37 1.53 -29.76
CA SER A 116 -9.35 2.44 -30.37
C SER A 116 -9.00 3.92 -30.22
N GLY A 117 -7.95 4.27 -29.48
CA GLY A 117 -7.61 5.65 -29.12
C GLY A 117 -8.61 6.34 -28.18
N SER A 118 -9.63 5.63 -27.68
CA SER A 118 -10.63 6.18 -26.75
C SER A 118 -10.06 6.43 -25.35
N LEU A 119 -8.93 5.80 -25.04
CA LEU A 119 -8.16 6.03 -23.83
C LEU A 119 -6.78 6.55 -24.20
N LYS A 120 -6.49 7.81 -23.84
CA LYS A 120 -5.17 8.41 -24.03
C LYS A 120 -4.31 8.17 -22.80
N ILE A 121 -3.08 7.69 -23.01
CA ILE A 121 -2.12 7.49 -21.92
C ILE A 121 -1.64 8.87 -21.46
N PRO A 122 -1.75 9.20 -20.15
CA PRO A 122 -1.30 10.50 -19.66
C PRO A 122 0.20 10.70 -19.90
N GLY A 123 0.62 11.89 -20.35
CA GLY A 123 2.03 12.18 -20.67
C GLY A 123 3.02 12.01 -19.51
N TRP A 124 2.54 11.99 -18.25
CA TRP A 124 3.39 11.71 -17.10
C TRP A 124 3.90 10.26 -17.07
N TYR A 125 3.29 9.31 -17.81
CA TYR A 125 3.79 7.93 -17.92
C TYR A 125 5.22 7.86 -18.46
N ALA A 126 5.59 8.79 -19.34
CA ALA A 126 6.94 8.85 -19.89
C ALA A 126 8.02 8.96 -18.81
N LYS A 127 7.67 9.43 -17.59
CA LYS A 127 8.57 9.52 -16.45
C LYS A 127 8.99 8.16 -15.87
N TYR A 128 8.32 7.08 -16.24
CA TYR A 128 8.64 5.70 -15.81
C TYR A 128 9.72 5.02 -16.68
N GLY A 129 10.53 5.80 -17.41
CA GLY A 129 11.74 5.29 -18.05
C GLY A 129 11.47 4.29 -19.18
N GLY A 130 10.59 4.65 -20.12
CA GLY A 130 10.37 3.90 -21.37
C GLY A 130 9.20 2.93 -21.38
N ILE A 131 8.38 2.88 -20.32
CA ILE A 131 7.17 2.04 -20.31
C ILE A 131 6.06 2.71 -21.12
N ALA A 132 5.65 2.05 -22.22
CA ALA A 132 4.66 2.58 -23.16
C ALA A 132 3.22 2.53 -22.63
N SER A 133 2.92 1.66 -21.66
CA SER A 133 1.58 1.57 -21.07
C SER A 133 1.59 0.95 -19.67
N PRO A 134 0.51 1.13 -18.89
CA PRO A 134 0.41 0.61 -17.51
C PRO A 134 0.50 -0.92 -17.44
N LEU A 135 0.14 -1.61 -18.52
CA LEU A 135 0.32 -3.06 -18.64
C LEU A 135 1.79 -3.49 -18.50
N GLY A 136 2.73 -2.65 -18.94
CA GLY A 136 4.16 -2.90 -18.79
C GLY A 136 4.71 -2.72 -17.37
N LEU A 137 3.91 -2.15 -16.44
CA LEU A 137 4.24 -2.12 -15.01
C LEU A 137 3.80 -3.40 -14.29
N MET A 138 2.84 -4.13 -14.88
CA MET A 138 2.12 -5.22 -14.18
C MET A 138 2.54 -6.61 -14.65
N ALA A 139 3.14 -6.76 -15.83
CA ALA A 139 3.59 -8.05 -16.34
C ALA A 139 5.08 -8.03 -16.64
N LYS A 140 5.86 -8.97 -16.08
CA LYS A 140 7.21 -9.28 -16.55
C LYS A 140 7.16 -10.33 -17.67
N PRO A 141 8.18 -10.38 -18.54
CA PRO A 141 8.40 -11.53 -19.40
C PRO A 141 8.44 -12.82 -18.56
N GLY A 142 7.63 -13.81 -18.93
CA GLY A 142 7.54 -15.09 -18.20
C GLY A 142 6.47 -15.16 -17.11
N ASP A 143 5.78 -14.06 -16.78
CA ASP A 143 4.75 -14.08 -15.73
C ASP A 143 3.46 -14.82 -16.12
N GLY A 144 3.28 -15.15 -17.40
CA GLY A 144 2.00 -15.60 -17.95
C GLY A 144 1.06 -14.43 -18.23
N VAL A 145 -0.24 -14.71 -18.29
CA VAL A 145 -1.25 -13.67 -18.49
C VAL A 145 -1.62 -13.06 -17.13
N VAL A 146 -1.33 -11.77 -16.96
CA VAL A 146 -1.81 -10.96 -15.82
C VAL A 146 -3.10 -10.27 -16.26
N ASP A 147 -4.24 -10.75 -15.77
CA ASP A 147 -5.56 -10.25 -16.16
C ASP A 147 -5.96 -9.03 -15.32
N THR A 148 -5.57 -9.00 -14.05
CA THR A 148 -5.83 -7.90 -13.11
C THR A 148 -4.59 -7.51 -12.28
N PRO A 149 -4.45 -6.25 -11.81
CA PRO A 149 -3.33 -5.83 -10.97
C PRO A 149 -3.34 -6.52 -9.61
N ASN A 150 -4.47 -7.14 -9.24
CA ASN A 150 -4.59 -8.02 -8.08
C ASN A 150 -3.83 -9.35 -8.25
N ASP A 151 -3.65 -9.85 -9.48
CA ASP A 151 -3.07 -11.19 -9.68
C ASP A 151 -1.60 -11.20 -9.27
N GLY A 152 -1.24 -12.04 -8.29
CA GLY A 152 0.13 -12.19 -7.78
C GLY A 152 0.68 -10.95 -7.06
N ALA A 153 -0.20 -10.07 -6.57
CA ALA A 153 0.20 -8.86 -5.87
C ALA A 153 -0.18 -8.94 -4.38
N ILE A 154 0.75 -8.55 -3.51
CA ILE A 154 0.50 -8.31 -2.09
C ILE A 154 0.10 -6.84 -1.92
N ALA A 155 -1.05 -6.60 -1.33
CA ALA A 155 -1.58 -5.27 -1.07
C ALA A 155 -1.28 -4.84 0.37
N ILE A 156 -0.69 -3.66 0.52
CA ILE A 156 -0.35 -3.06 1.83
C ILE A 156 -1.09 -1.73 1.96
N GLU A 157 -1.98 -1.62 2.94
CA GLU A 157 -2.76 -0.42 3.25
C GLU A 157 -2.13 0.40 4.37
N ASN A 158 -1.74 1.65 4.09
CA ASN A 158 -1.29 2.57 5.14
C ASN A 158 -2.47 3.41 5.61
N VAL A 159 -2.83 3.31 6.88
CA VAL A 159 -3.98 4.05 7.42
C VAL A 159 -3.72 5.55 7.40
N GLN A 160 -4.60 6.31 6.76
CA GLN A 160 -4.48 7.76 6.77
C GLN A 160 -4.76 8.34 8.17
N TYR A 161 -3.79 9.02 8.78
CA TYR A 161 -4.00 9.75 10.04
C TYR A 161 -4.61 11.14 9.80
N GLY A 162 -5.86 11.36 10.22
CA GLY A 162 -6.51 12.67 10.13
C GLY A 162 -6.49 13.27 8.71
N ASN A 163 -5.98 14.50 8.59
CA ASN A 163 -5.78 15.16 7.30
C ASN A 163 -4.32 15.06 6.82
N GLN A 164 -3.57 14.03 7.23
CA GLN A 164 -2.16 13.92 6.91
C GLN A 164 -1.93 14.05 5.41
N PHE A 165 -0.91 14.85 5.09
CA PHE A 165 -0.50 15.08 3.72
C PHE A 165 0.44 13.96 3.27
N LEU A 166 1.43 13.58 4.09
CA LEU A 166 2.33 12.44 3.86
C LEU A 166 2.08 11.35 4.92
N LEU A 167 2.60 10.14 4.70
CA LEU A 167 2.69 9.12 5.76
C LEU A 167 3.61 9.58 6.90
N THR A 168 3.41 9.00 8.09
CA THR A 168 4.29 9.21 9.23
C THR A 168 5.63 8.49 9.06
N GLU A 169 6.64 8.88 9.83
CA GLU A 169 7.94 8.21 9.86
C GLU A 169 7.79 6.74 10.22
N ALA A 170 6.99 6.43 11.23
CA ALA A 170 6.72 5.04 11.63
C ALA A 170 6.07 4.22 10.49
N GLN A 171 5.16 4.81 9.72
CA GLN A 171 4.57 4.14 8.54
C GLN A 171 5.60 3.86 7.45
N TYR A 172 6.45 4.83 7.11
CA TYR A 172 7.52 4.60 6.14
C TYR A 172 8.48 3.50 6.60
N MET A 173 8.88 3.50 7.88
CA MET A 173 9.78 2.49 8.43
C MET A 173 9.14 1.10 8.45
N ALA A 174 7.92 0.98 8.98
CA ALA A 174 7.19 -0.28 9.06
C ALA A 174 6.90 -0.86 7.67
N GLY A 175 6.40 -0.03 6.74
CA GLY A 175 6.13 -0.46 5.37
C GLY A 175 7.40 -0.87 4.62
N HIS A 176 8.51 -0.17 4.85
CA HIS A 176 9.80 -0.53 4.29
C HIS A 176 10.29 -1.89 4.81
N MET A 177 10.28 -2.12 6.13
CA MET A 177 10.69 -3.39 6.73
C MET A 177 9.82 -4.55 6.25
N LEU A 178 8.50 -4.34 6.17
CA LEU A 178 7.55 -5.33 5.66
C LEU A 178 7.84 -5.69 4.20
N VAL A 179 8.10 -4.70 3.35
CA VAL A 179 8.43 -4.95 1.93
C VAL A 179 9.71 -5.75 1.80
N LEU A 180 10.76 -5.45 2.57
CA LEU A 180 11.99 -6.24 2.57
C LEU A 180 11.77 -7.70 3.00
N ASP A 181 10.96 -7.90 4.05
CA ASP A 181 10.57 -9.23 4.51
C ASP A 181 9.80 -10.01 3.43
N ILE A 182 8.81 -9.39 2.79
CA ILE A 182 8.07 -9.96 1.64
C ILE A 182 9.03 -10.34 0.50
N ILE A 183 9.92 -9.42 0.11
CA ILE A 183 10.88 -9.64 -0.98
C ILE A 183 11.77 -10.85 -0.68
N GLY A 184 12.28 -10.95 0.55
CA GLY A 184 13.10 -12.07 0.99
C GLY A 184 12.33 -13.40 0.97
N ARG A 185 11.11 -13.42 1.51
CA ARG A 185 10.27 -14.63 1.60
C ARG A 185 9.81 -15.14 0.24
N HIS A 186 9.46 -14.24 -0.67
CA HIS A 186 8.98 -14.57 -2.02
C HIS A 186 10.08 -14.56 -3.08
N GLN A 187 11.35 -14.42 -2.67
CA GLN A 187 12.51 -14.40 -3.56
C GLN A 187 12.32 -13.41 -4.72
N MET A 188 11.80 -12.22 -4.42
CA MET A 188 11.62 -11.13 -5.39
C MET A 188 12.98 -10.45 -5.63
N VAL A 189 13.96 -11.19 -6.14
CA VAL A 189 15.37 -10.78 -6.12
C VAL A 189 15.60 -9.48 -6.93
N PRO A 190 16.12 -8.40 -6.32
CA PRO A 190 16.64 -7.26 -7.06
C PRO A 190 18.01 -7.58 -7.66
N GLN A 191 18.12 -7.60 -8.99
CA GLN A 191 19.41 -7.45 -9.67
C GLN A 191 19.68 -5.95 -9.82
N ILE A 192 20.33 -5.34 -8.83
CA ILE A 192 20.60 -3.90 -8.82
C ILE A 192 22.07 -3.67 -8.46
N VAL A 193 22.88 -3.33 -9.47
CA VAL A 193 24.29 -2.97 -9.30
C VAL A 193 24.56 -1.69 -10.10
N GLY A 194 25.19 -0.68 -9.49
CA GLY A 194 25.85 0.42 -10.22
C GLY A 194 25.01 1.62 -10.69
N TYR A 195 23.91 1.98 -10.02
CA TYR A 195 23.05 3.11 -10.44
C TYR A 195 23.00 4.28 -9.44
N SER A 196 22.87 5.51 -9.96
CA SER A 196 22.72 6.74 -9.16
C SER A 196 21.24 7.10 -8.89
N GLY A 197 20.96 7.67 -7.70
CA GLY A 197 19.77 8.45 -7.33
C GLY A 197 18.42 8.10 -7.97
N ALA A 198 17.95 8.92 -8.91
CA ALA A 198 16.62 8.78 -9.52
C ALA A 198 16.49 7.55 -10.44
N GLN A 199 17.58 7.13 -11.08
CA GLN A 199 17.63 5.90 -11.87
C GLN A 199 17.50 4.68 -10.95
N LEU A 200 18.15 4.72 -9.78
CA LEU A 200 18.01 3.69 -8.75
C LEU A 200 16.55 3.56 -8.31
N ILE A 201 15.82 4.65 -8.04
CA ILE A 201 14.40 4.58 -7.64
C ILE A 201 13.54 3.89 -8.71
N SER A 202 13.65 4.30 -9.97
CA SER A 202 12.87 3.68 -11.06
C SER A 202 13.25 2.21 -11.28
N LEU A 203 14.54 1.89 -11.18
CA LEU A 203 15.05 0.54 -11.34
C LEU A 203 14.66 -0.37 -10.17
N VAL A 204 14.77 0.12 -8.93
CA VAL A 204 14.31 -0.55 -7.71
C VAL A 204 12.82 -0.86 -7.80
N ARG A 205 11.99 0.14 -8.14
CA ARG A 205 10.53 -0.08 -8.25
C ARG A 205 10.19 -1.13 -9.30
N ARG A 206 10.87 -1.13 -10.45
CA ARG A 206 10.66 -2.12 -11.52
C ARG A 206 11.16 -3.51 -11.13
N ASN A 207 12.35 -3.59 -10.55
CA ASN A 207 12.96 -4.88 -10.18
C ASN A 207 12.22 -5.53 -9.01
N LEU A 208 11.92 -4.75 -7.98
CA LEU A 208 11.15 -5.17 -6.80
C LEU A 208 9.64 -5.23 -7.03
N GLN A 209 9.16 -4.88 -8.23
CA GLN A 209 7.73 -4.86 -8.58
C GLN A 209 6.89 -4.09 -7.56
N LEU A 210 7.43 -2.95 -7.11
CA LEU A 210 6.76 -2.03 -6.20
C LEU A 210 6.00 -0.99 -7.00
N PHE A 211 4.69 -0.99 -6.83
CA PHE A 211 3.81 -0.02 -7.44
C PHE A 211 2.81 0.50 -6.40
N GLY A 212 2.21 1.65 -6.68
CA GLY A 212 1.07 2.15 -5.95
C GLY A 212 -0.21 1.92 -6.74
N HIS A 213 -1.36 2.10 -6.09
CA HIS A 213 -2.65 1.93 -6.76
C HIS A 213 -2.80 2.86 -7.98
N GLU A 214 -2.22 4.06 -7.94
CA GLU A 214 -2.20 5.04 -9.04
C GLU A 214 -1.43 4.58 -10.29
N GLU A 215 -0.58 3.56 -10.17
CA GLU A 215 0.05 2.90 -11.31
C GLU A 215 -0.80 1.76 -11.90
N ALA A 216 -1.73 1.20 -11.12
CA ALA A 216 -2.68 0.18 -11.55
C ALA A 216 -3.91 0.77 -12.26
N ASP A 217 -4.40 1.93 -11.83
CA ASP A 217 -5.39 2.74 -12.56
C ASP A 217 -4.91 4.19 -12.79
N PRO A 218 -4.09 4.39 -13.82
CA PRO A 218 -3.49 5.69 -14.08
C PRO A 218 -4.41 6.73 -14.68
N TRP A 219 -5.58 6.32 -15.17
CA TRP A 219 -6.52 7.22 -15.83
C TRP A 219 -7.49 7.87 -14.84
N GLY A 220 -7.65 7.28 -13.65
CA GLY A 220 -8.39 7.85 -12.51
C GLY A 220 -7.84 9.18 -11.96
N ARG A 221 -6.68 9.65 -12.44
CA ARG A 221 -6.17 11.03 -12.18
C ARG A 221 -7.05 12.16 -12.70
N GLY A 222 -8.08 11.86 -13.49
CA GLY A 222 -9.14 12.79 -13.86
C GLY A 222 -10.03 13.22 -12.68
N ASN A 223 -9.94 12.58 -11.51
CA ASN A 223 -10.54 13.12 -10.29
C ASN A 223 -9.77 14.37 -9.84
N GLN A 224 -10.47 15.51 -9.79
CA GLN A 224 -9.91 16.82 -9.43
C GLN A 224 -9.18 16.83 -8.06
N ALA A 225 -9.44 15.85 -7.19
CA ALA A 225 -8.76 15.67 -5.91
C ALA A 225 -7.41 14.90 -5.98
N GLY A 226 -6.93 14.52 -7.17
CA GLY A 226 -5.54 14.09 -7.38
C GLY A 226 -5.30 12.59 -7.62
N GLY A 227 -6.25 11.85 -8.20
CA GLY A 227 -6.04 10.44 -8.56
C GLY A 227 -6.01 9.45 -7.40
N TRP A 228 -5.73 8.19 -7.70
CA TRP A 228 -5.67 7.10 -6.73
C TRP A 228 -4.50 7.23 -5.74
N ASP A 229 -4.54 6.44 -4.69
CA ASP A 229 -3.51 6.29 -3.67
C ASP A 229 -2.26 5.55 -4.22
N PRO A 230 -1.08 5.65 -3.59
CA PRO A 230 -0.75 6.44 -2.40
C PRO A 230 -0.57 7.93 -2.75
N GLY A 231 -0.73 8.33 -4.02
CA GLY A 231 -0.72 9.72 -4.45
C GLY A 231 0.68 10.34 -4.54
N ALA A 232 1.69 9.53 -4.84
CA ALA A 232 3.07 9.97 -5.02
C ALA A 232 3.25 10.85 -6.27
N LEU A 233 2.45 10.60 -7.31
CA LEU A 233 2.54 11.34 -8.55
C LEU A 233 1.76 12.67 -8.54
N ARG A 234 1.05 13.00 -7.44
CA ARG A 234 0.17 14.18 -7.34
C ARG A 234 0.99 15.48 -7.50
N LYS A 235 0.35 16.58 -7.93
CA LYS A 235 0.97 17.93 -7.89
C LYS A 235 1.43 18.28 -6.47
N ALA A 236 0.65 17.84 -5.49
CA ALA A 236 0.95 17.89 -4.07
C ALA A 236 1.03 16.43 -3.58
N PRO A 237 2.22 15.78 -3.61
CA PRO A 237 2.40 14.36 -3.32
C PRO A 237 1.95 13.99 -1.91
N ARG A 238 1.25 12.85 -1.78
CA ARG A 238 0.90 12.27 -0.48
C ARG A 238 1.75 11.07 -0.07
N PHE A 239 2.67 10.68 -0.94
CA PHE A 239 3.62 9.62 -0.70
C PHE A 239 4.95 9.96 -1.37
N CYS A 240 6.05 9.55 -0.76
CA CYS A 240 7.38 9.77 -1.26
C CYS A 240 8.09 8.44 -1.49
N TRP A 241 8.12 8.00 -2.76
CA TRP A 241 8.90 6.82 -3.18
C TRP A 241 10.36 6.94 -2.81
N SER A 242 10.94 8.14 -2.84
CA SER A 242 12.33 8.34 -2.45
C SER A 242 12.53 8.01 -0.97
N CYS A 243 11.71 8.54 -0.05
CA CYS A 243 11.81 8.21 1.37
C CYS A 243 11.64 6.70 1.61
N PHE A 244 10.62 6.10 0.99
CA PHE A 244 10.34 4.67 1.12
C PHE A 244 11.52 3.80 0.63
N ILE A 245 12.13 4.16 -0.50
CA ILE A 245 13.20 3.37 -1.11
C ILE A 245 14.55 3.63 -0.45
N SER A 246 14.83 4.86 -0.03
CA SER A 246 16.15 5.24 0.51
C SER A 246 16.45 4.59 1.86
N LEU A 247 15.42 4.21 2.60
CA LEU A 247 15.55 3.36 3.78
C LEU A 247 16.20 1.99 3.43
N ASN A 248 16.03 1.48 2.20
CA ASN A 248 16.67 0.22 1.74
C ASN A 248 18.19 0.33 1.55
N PHE A 249 18.77 1.54 1.47
CA PHE A 249 20.15 1.73 1.02
C PHE A 249 21.03 2.56 1.98
N GLY A 250 20.61 2.73 3.24
CA GLY A 250 21.46 3.29 4.29
C GLY A 250 21.73 4.80 4.19
N GLY A 251 20.93 5.56 3.43
CA GLY A 251 21.03 7.01 3.40
C GLY A 251 19.94 7.67 2.56
N CYS A 252 19.46 8.84 2.98
CA CYS A 252 18.64 9.68 2.10
C CYS A 252 19.54 10.20 0.97
N PRO A 253 19.28 9.88 -0.30
CA PRO A 253 20.06 10.39 -1.41
C PRO A 253 19.93 11.91 -1.40
N HIS A 254 21.08 12.58 -1.41
CA HIS A 254 21.21 14.00 -1.65
C HIS A 254 20.65 14.30 -3.06
N GLY A 255 19.36 14.58 -3.13
CA GLY A 255 18.61 14.78 -4.37
C GLY A 255 17.10 14.75 -4.18
N ALA A 256 16.64 15.02 -2.95
CA ALA A 256 15.24 14.95 -2.58
C ALA A 256 14.37 15.81 -3.51
N GLN A 257 13.24 15.25 -3.93
CA GLN A 257 12.18 16.06 -4.52
C GLN A 257 11.86 17.21 -3.58
N THR A 258 11.92 18.44 -4.07
CA THR A 258 11.50 19.60 -3.29
C THR A 258 10.02 19.85 -3.53
N VAL A 259 9.21 19.84 -2.47
CA VAL A 259 7.83 20.38 -2.50
C VAL A 259 7.87 21.70 -1.77
N ASN A 260 7.53 22.80 -2.45
CA ASN A 260 7.58 24.17 -1.92
C ASN A 260 8.94 24.55 -1.32
N GLY A 261 10.05 24.18 -1.97
CA GLY A 261 11.41 24.56 -1.53
C GLY A 261 11.99 23.76 -0.36
N ARG A 262 11.28 22.74 0.15
CA ARG A 262 11.79 21.81 1.19
C ARG A 262 12.08 20.44 0.60
N SER A 263 13.26 19.90 0.89
CA SER A 263 13.65 18.51 0.61
C SER A 263 12.64 17.54 1.22
N MET A 264 11.92 16.75 0.40
CA MET A 264 10.91 15.79 0.88
C MET A 264 11.51 14.68 1.76
N CYS A 265 12.80 14.37 1.60
CA CYS A 265 13.54 13.46 2.48
C CYS A 265 13.53 13.90 3.96
N ARG A 266 13.47 15.22 4.22
CA ARG A 266 13.34 15.79 5.58
C ARG A 266 11.90 16.15 5.94
N ALA A 267 10.93 15.90 5.06
CA ALA A 267 9.54 16.32 5.20
C ALA A 267 8.59 15.15 5.50
N VAL A 268 9.11 14.01 5.94
CA VAL A 268 8.26 12.95 6.52
C VAL A 268 7.62 13.51 7.79
N LEU A 269 6.34 13.20 8.01
CA LEU A 269 5.67 13.68 9.21
C LEU A 269 6.22 12.93 10.43
N PRO A 270 6.62 13.64 11.50
CA PRO A 270 6.97 12.96 12.74
C PRO A 270 5.77 12.13 13.20
N THR A 271 6.04 10.97 13.79
CA THR A 271 4.99 10.12 14.34
C THR A 271 4.22 10.90 15.39
N PRO A 272 2.90 11.12 15.21
CA PRO A 272 2.11 11.89 16.15
C PRO A 272 1.96 11.12 17.47
N PRO A 273 1.84 11.80 18.62
CA PRO A 273 1.46 11.11 19.84
C PRO A 273 0.09 10.45 19.64
N LYS A 274 -0.08 9.24 20.20
CA LYS A 274 -1.39 8.59 20.22
C LYS A 274 -2.42 9.50 20.91
N PRO A 275 -3.62 9.68 20.34
CA PRO A 275 -4.66 10.45 21.00
C PRO A 275 -5.12 9.75 22.28
N ASP A 276 -5.54 10.51 23.29
CA ASP A 276 -5.84 9.97 24.63
C ASP A 276 -6.92 8.89 24.63
N TRP A 277 -7.89 8.98 23.72
CA TRP A 277 -8.93 7.96 23.58
C TRP A 277 -8.34 6.61 23.15
N LEU A 278 -7.28 6.62 22.32
CA LEU A 278 -6.62 5.41 21.85
C LEU A 278 -5.74 4.81 22.94
N LYS A 279 -4.98 5.66 23.67
CA LYS A 279 -4.21 5.22 24.83
C LYS A 279 -5.10 4.48 25.84
N LYS A 280 -6.27 5.03 26.14
CA LYS A 280 -7.25 4.40 27.04
C LYS A 280 -7.77 3.05 26.54
N ILE A 281 -7.79 2.80 25.24
CA ILE A 281 -8.17 1.51 24.67
C ILE A 281 -7.03 0.52 24.87
N GLU A 282 -5.80 0.93 24.55
CA GLU A 282 -4.60 0.10 24.69
C GLU A 282 -4.32 -0.27 26.16
N ASP A 283 -4.40 0.71 27.07
CA ASP A 283 -4.20 0.51 28.51
C ASP A 283 -5.20 -0.51 29.08
N LYS A 284 -6.46 -0.46 28.62
CA LYS A 284 -7.50 -1.40 29.05
C LYS A 284 -7.27 -2.81 28.52
N ALA A 285 -6.79 -2.93 27.28
CA ALA A 285 -6.49 -4.23 26.71
C ALA A 285 -5.29 -4.89 27.41
N PHE A 286 -4.28 -4.10 27.76
CA PHE A 286 -3.13 -4.59 28.53
C PHE A 286 -3.50 -5.06 29.94
N GLN A 287 -4.50 -4.44 30.58
CA GLN A 287 -4.99 -4.87 31.90
C GLN A 287 -5.84 -6.14 31.88
N GLN A 288 -6.28 -6.61 30.70
CA GLN A 288 -7.20 -7.74 30.54
C GLN A 288 -6.54 -9.02 29.99
N GLY A 289 -5.29 -8.95 29.54
CA GLY A 289 -4.48 -10.09 29.10
C GLY A 289 -3.45 -10.49 30.15
#